data_AF-A0A382VHH0-F1
#
_entry.id   AF-A0A382VHH0-F1
#
_cell.length_a   1.000
_cell.length_b   1.000
_cell.length_c   1.000
_cell.angle_alpha   90.00
_cell.angle_beta   90.00
_cell.angle_gamma   90.00
#
_symmetry.space_group_name_H-M   'P 1'
#
loop_
_entity.id
_entity.type
_entity.pdbx_description
1 polymer ?
#
loop_
_entity_poly.entity_id
_entity_poly.type
_entity_poly.pdbx_seq_one_letter_code
_entity_poly.pdbx_strand_id
1 'polypeptide(L)'
;MKKKILLLLFFIFQISLFHYIFALAESPKNYLKGKFYSSVKDHFLIATEKMKDDRFEKTVIIMLESDENGAWGLVVNKPIGSIPLAMLIDPSINTSKERERLYGINILIFWGGPVNVKEIF
;
A
#
# COMPACT_ATOMS: atom_id res chain seq x y z
N MET A 1 -5.18 -34.27 -51.11
CA MET A 1 -5.00 -32.81 -51.02
C MET A 1 -5.98 -32.14 -50.03
N LYS A 2 -7.29 -32.41 -50.10
CA LYS A 2 -8.31 -31.78 -49.23
C LYS A 2 -8.09 -31.95 -47.70
N LYS A 3 -7.64 -33.12 -47.22
CA LYS A 3 -7.39 -33.36 -45.78
C LYS A 3 -6.23 -32.53 -45.20
N LYS A 4 -5.16 -32.28 -45.98
CA LYS A 4 -4.02 -31.45 -45.54
C LYS A 4 -4.41 -29.98 -45.42
N ILE A 5 -5.27 -29.50 -46.32
CA ILE A 5 -5.84 -28.14 -46.29
C ILE A 5 -6.74 -27.95 -45.07
N LEU A 6 -7.59 -28.94 -44.75
CA LEU A 6 -8.44 -28.90 -43.57
C LEU A 6 -7.63 -28.84 -42.26
N LEU A 7 -6.52 -29.58 -42.20
CA LEU A 7 -5.61 -29.58 -41.05
C LEU A 7 -4.94 -28.21 -40.85
N LEU A 8 -4.49 -27.59 -41.95
CA LEU A 8 -3.91 -26.24 -41.92
C LEU A 8 -4.91 -25.19 -41.43
N LEU A 9 -6.16 -25.26 -41.92
CA LEU A 9 -7.24 -24.36 -41.49
C LEU A 9 -7.58 -24.52 -40.01
N PHE A 10 -7.54 -25.75 -39.49
CA PHE A 10 -7.74 -26.01 -38.07
C PHE A 10 -6.65 -25.35 -37.21
N PHE A 11 -5.38 -25.44 -37.61
CA PHE A 11 -4.29 -24.77 -36.88
C PHE A 11 -4.40 -23.24 -36.92
N ILE A 12 -4.74 -22.66 -38.07
CA ILE A 12 -4.97 -21.21 -38.19
C ILE A 12 -6.13 -20.77 -37.28
N PHE A 13 -7.19 -21.56 -37.20
CA PHE A 13 -8.32 -21.28 -36.33
C PHE A 13 -7.92 -21.33 -34.84
N GLN A 14 -7.15 -22.33 -34.41
CA GLN A 14 -6.66 -22.43 -33.03
C GLN A 14 -5.74 -21.26 -32.67
N ILE A 15 -4.84 -20.87 -33.58
CA ILE A 15 -3.95 -19.72 -33.38
C ILE A 15 -4.77 -18.43 -33.28
N SER A 16 -5.77 -18.24 -34.14
CA SER A 16 -6.69 -17.09 -34.09
C SER A 16 -7.46 -17.04 -32.76
N LEU A 17 -7.97 -18.19 -32.31
CA LEU A 17 -8.67 -18.31 -31.03
C LEU A 17 -7.76 -17.95 -29.84
N PHE A 18 -6.48 -18.36 -29.90
CA PHE A 18 -5.49 -18.04 -28.88
C PHE A 18 -5.17 -16.54 -28.82
N HIS A 19 -4.98 -15.88 -29.96
CA HIS A 19 -4.74 -14.44 -30.02
C HIS A 19 -5.95 -13.63 -29.53
N TYR A 20 -7.17 -14.11 -29.77
CA TYR A 20 -8.39 -13.49 -29.26
C TYR A 20 -8.48 -13.50 -27.73
N ILE A 21 -8.07 -14.61 -27.09
CA ILE A 21 -8.05 -14.73 -25.62
C ILE A 21 -7.04 -13.74 -25.01
N PHE A 22 -5.84 -13.61 -25.59
CA PHE A 22 -4.83 -12.66 -25.12
C PHE A 22 -5.25 -11.19 -25.30
N ALA A 23 -5.98 -10.86 -26.37
CA ALA A 23 -6.54 -9.53 -26.57
C ALA A 23 -7.63 -9.19 -25.54
N LEU A 24 -8.41 -10.18 -25.10
CA LEU A 24 -9.42 -10.00 -24.05
C LEU A 24 -8.81 -9.89 -22.65
N ALA A 25 -7.61 -10.46 -22.46
CA ALA A 25 -6.86 -10.44 -21.21
C ALA A 25 -5.98 -9.17 -21.04
N GLU A 26 -6.26 -8.07 -21.75
CA GLU A 26 -5.64 -6.79 -21.42
C GLU A 26 -5.99 -6.42 -19.97
N SER A 27 -4.98 -6.47 -19.09
CA SER A 27 -5.08 -5.91 -17.74
C SER A 27 -5.65 -4.50 -17.83
N PRO A 28 -6.62 -4.11 -16.99
CA PRO A 28 -7.28 -2.83 -17.12
C PRO A 28 -6.23 -1.71 -17.08
N LYS A 29 -6.03 -1.04 -18.23
CA LYS A 29 -5.06 0.06 -18.39
C LYS A 29 -5.24 1.19 -17.36
N ASN A 30 -6.38 1.23 -16.68
CA ASN A 30 -6.67 2.09 -15.54
C ASN A 30 -7.60 1.37 -14.55
N TYR A 31 -7.04 0.85 -13.46
CA TYR A 31 -7.78 0.23 -12.34
C TYR A 31 -8.85 1.15 -11.70
N LEU A 32 -8.75 2.47 -11.93
CA LEU A 32 -9.67 3.49 -11.41
C LEU A 32 -10.74 3.94 -12.40
N LYS A 33 -10.70 3.49 -13.66
CA LYS A 33 -11.66 3.96 -14.67
C LYS A 33 -13.05 3.42 -14.34
N GLY A 34 -13.90 4.27 -13.75
CA GLY A 34 -15.29 3.94 -13.36
C GLY A 34 -15.51 3.77 -11.84
N LYS A 35 -14.46 3.78 -11.03
CA LYS A 35 -14.58 3.85 -9.56
C LYS A 35 -14.27 5.26 -9.07
N PHE A 36 -15.25 6.14 -9.20
CA PHE A 36 -15.20 7.45 -8.55
C PHE A 36 -15.59 7.27 -7.09
N TYR A 37 -14.61 6.95 -6.25
CA TYR A 37 -14.80 7.04 -4.80
C TYR A 37 -14.97 8.51 -4.44
N SER A 38 -16.04 8.85 -3.71
CA SER A 38 -16.22 10.20 -3.15
C SER A 38 -15.21 10.49 -2.04
N SER A 39 -14.61 9.45 -1.46
CA SER A 39 -13.61 9.52 -0.40
C SER A 39 -12.72 8.27 -0.43
N VAL A 40 -11.46 8.43 -0.02
CA VAL A 40 -10.54 7.31 0.22
C VAL A 40 -10.34 7.03 1.72
N LYS A 41 -11.21 7.54 2.59
CA LYS A 41 -11.21 7.20 4.02
C LYS A 41 -11.28 5.67 4.21
N ASP A 42 -10.57 5.16 5.21
CA ASP A 42 -10.45 3.74 5.55
C ASP A 42 -9.83 2.86 4.44
N HIS A 43 -9.14 3.47 3.48
CA HIS A 43 -8.40 2.78 2.44
C HIS A 43 -6.89 2.99 2.58
N PHE A 44 -6.12 2.10 1.95
CA PHE A 44 -4.69 2.28 1.78
C PHE A 44 -4.38 3.01 0.46
N LEU A 45 -3.46 3.97 0.51
CA LEU A 45 -2.74 4.45 -0.66
C LEU A 45 -1.44 3.67 -0.80
N ILE A 46 -1.24 3.08 -1.98
CA ILE A 46 -0.04 2.31 -2.30
C ILE A 46 0.79 3.10 -3.30
N ALA A 47 2.01 3.47 -2.93
CA ALA A 47 2.92 4.13 -3.84
C ALA A 47 3.29 3.21 -5.01
N THR A 48 3.08 3.68 -6.23
CA THR A 48 3.50 2.97 -7.45
C THR A 48 4.94 3.35 -7.82
N GLU A 49 5.54 2.61 -8.76
CA GLU A 49 6.86 2.91 -9.32
C GLU A 49 6.97 4.30 -9.96
N LYS A 50 5.85 4.98 -10.22
CA LYS A 50 5.81 6.34 -10.75
C LYS A 50 5.95 7.43 -9.68
N MET A 51 5.97 7.07 -8.39
CA MET A 51 6.15 8.03 -7.30
C MET A 51 7.56 8.61 -7.36
N LYS A 52 7.66 9.93 -7.59
CA LYS A 52 8.95 10.63 -7.72
C LYS A 52 9.48 11.22 -6.43
N ASP A 53 8.63 11.30 -5.40
CA ASP A 53 9.02 11.82 -4.11
C ASP A 53 9.58 10.67 -3.27
N ASP A 54 10.90 10.68 -3.06
CA ASP A 54 11.64 9.67 -2.29
C ASP A 54 11.12 9.51 -0.85
N ARG A 55 10.39 10.50 -0.32
CA ARG A 55 9.77 10.37 1.01
C ARG A 55 8.66 9.31 0.99
N PHE A 56 7.98 9.16 -0.14
CA PHE A 56 6.82 8.30 -0.32
C PHE A 56 7.06 7.14 -1.30
N GLU A 57 8.30 6.94 -1.78
CA GLU A 57 8.60 5.76 -2.57
C GLU A 57 8.29 4.48 -1.77
N LYS A 58 7.60 3.52 -2.40
CA LYS A 58 7.25 2.22 -1.80
C LYS A 58 6.48 2.33 -0.47
N THR A 59 5.84 3.47 -0.17
CA THR A 59 5.05 3.62 1.05
C THR A 59 3.64 3.07 0.92
N VAL A 60 3.11 2.59 2.04
CA VAL A 60 1.70 2.28 2.26
C VAL A 60 1.18 3.29 3.27
N ILE A 61 0.13 4.02 2.91
CA ILE A 61 -0.49 5.05 3.75
C ILE A 61 -1.91 4.61 4.09
N ILE A 62 -2.26 4.54 5.37
CA ILE A 62 -3.67 4.40 5.78
C ILE A 62 -4.33 5.77 5.81
N MET A 63 -5.47 5.92 5.13
CA MET A 63 -6.23 7.17 5.11
C MET A 63 -7.26 7.14 6.23
N LEU A 64 -7.16 8.08 7.17
CA LEU A 64 -8.04 8.18 8.34
C LEU A 64 -9.23 9.12 8.07
N GLU A 65 -9.02 10.19 7.31
CA GLU A 65 -10.09 11.01 6.74
C GLU A 65 -9.73 11.47 5.32
N SER A 66 -10.76 11.74 4.53
CA SER A 66 -10.67 12.28 3.19
C SER A 66 -12.02 12.86 2.80
N ASP A 67 -12.11 14.18 2.74
CA ASP A 67 -13.29 14.94 2.33
C ASP A 67 -12.91 16.21 1.56
N GLU A 68 -13.87 17.12 1.37
CA GLU A 68 -13.66 18.39 0.66
C GLU A 68 -12.74 19.38 1.40
N ASN A 69 -12.57 19.24 2.71
CA ASN A 69 -11.70 20.08 3.53
C ASN A 69 -10.25 19.56 3.54
N GLY A 70 -10.04 18.30 3.15
CA GLY A 70 -8.71 17.74 3.00
C GLY A 70 -8.66 16.23 3.27
N ALA A 71 -7.46 15.74 3.52
CA ALA A 71 -7.25 14.35 3.87
C ALA A 71 -6.07 14.22 4.84
N TRP A 72 -6.14 13.24 5.73
CA TRP A 72 -5.01 12.88 6.59
C TRP A 72 -4.87 11.37 6.70
N GLY A 73 -3.63 10.94 6.91
CA GLY A 73 -3.27 9.53 6.95
C GLY A 73 -1.86 9.34 7.49
N LEU A 74 -1.51 8.07 7.75
CA LEU A 74 -0.23 7.69 8.34
C LEU A 74 0.48 6.68 7.45
N VAL A 75 1.78 6.86 7.25
CA VAL A 75 2.63 5.87 6.61
C VAL A 75 2.86 4.71 7.60
N VAL A 76 2.50 3.49 7.20
CA VAL A 76 2.49 2.32 8.11
C VAL A 76 3.64 1.33 7.87
N ASN A 77 4.46 1.55 6.84
CA ASN A 77 5.50 0.59 6.43
C ASN A 77 6.92 1.18 6.38
N LYS A 78 7.16 2.32 7.03
CA LYS A 78 8.47 3.00 7.05
C LYS A 78 9.04 3.09 8.47
N PRO A 79 9.68 2.03 9.01
CA PRO A 79 10.30 2.08 10.34
C PRO A 79 11.50 3.03 10.37
N ILE A 80 11.67 3.77 11.46
CA ILE A 80 12.78 4.72 11.67
C ILE A 80 13.70 4.37 12.83
N GLY A 81 13.29 3.44 13.68
CA GLY A 81 14.09 2.99 14.81
C GLY A 81 13.24 2.28 15.83
N SER A 82 13.91 1.71 16.84
CA SER A 82 13.24 1.12 17.98
C SER A 82 13.70 1.79 19.25
N ILE A 83 12.76 2.05 20.15
CA ILE A 83 13.03 2.65 21.46
C ILE A 83 12.36 1.84 22.56
N PRO A 84 12.89 1.89 23.80
CA PRO A 84 12.21 1.29 24.94
C PRO A 84 10.85 1.95 25.17
N LEU A 85 9.82 1.15 25.42
CA LEU A 85 8.46 1.63 25.72
C LEU A 85 8.45 2.58 26.92
N ALA A 86 9.37 2.39 27.87
CA ALA A 86 9.56 3.29 29.01
C ALA A 86 9.78 4.77 28.63
N MET A 87 10.30 5.05 27.43
CA MET A 87 10.51 6.41 26.93
C MET A 87 9.24 7.08 26.38
N LEU A 88 8.20 6.28 26.09
CA LEU A 88 6.93 6.74 25.53
C LEU A 88 5.84 6.92 26.59
N ILE A 89 6.00 6.28 27.75
CA ILE A 89 5.00 6.32 28.82
C ILE A 89 5.37 7.36 29.87
N ASP A 90 4.37 8.10 30.33
CA ASP A 90 4.50 9.10 31.40
C ASP A 90 5.30 8.55 32.61
N PRO A 91 6.34 9.27 33.06
CA PRO A 91 7.09 8.96 34.26
C PRO A 91 6.25 8.72 35.52
N SER A 92 5.17 9.48 35.68
CA SER A 92 4.35 9.61 36.90
C SER A 92 3.37 8.46 37.12
N ILE A 93 3.01 7.72 36.07
CA ILE A 93 1.95 6.69 36.14
C ILE A 93 2.46 5.29 36.50
N ASN A 94 3.79 5.09 36.61
CA ASN A 94 4.40 3.79 36.86
C ASN A 94 5.35 3.82 38.05
N THR A 95 5.41 2.71 38.80
CA THR A 95 6.44 2.49 39.81
C THR A 95 7.83 2.32 39.17
N SER A 96 8.90 2.49 39.96
CA SER A 96 10.28 2.27 39.50
C SER A 96 10.50 0.86 38.93
N LYS A 97 9.90 -0.16 39.57
CA LYS A 97 9.99 -1.57 39.15
C LYS A 97 9.25 -1.84 37.83
N GLU A 98 8.09 -1.23 37.63
CA GLU A 98 7.36 -1.33 36.35
C GLU A 98 8.14 -0.62 35.23
N ARG A 99 8.71 0.54 35.52
CA ARG A 99 9.55 1.27 34.56
C ARG A 99 10.76 0.47 34.11
N GLU A 100 11.44 -0.22 35.02
CA GLU A 100 12.56 -1.12 34.66
C GLU A 100 12.13 -2.22 33.69
N ARG A 101 10.96 -2.82 33.90
CA ARG A 101 10.39 -3.82 32.97
C ARG A 101 10.10 -3.22 31.61
N LEU A 102 9.56 -2.00 31.57
CA LEU A 102 9.24 -1.29 30.32
C LEU A 102 10.50 -0.91 29.53
N TYR A 103 11.67 -0.74 30.18
CA TYR A 103 12.93 -0.56 29.48
C TYR A 103 13.39 -1.83 28.73
N GLY A 104 12.95 -3.01 29.19
CA GLY A 104 13.20 -4.28 28.50
C GLY A 104 12.29 -4.53 27.29
N ILE A 105 11.28 -3.69 27.05
CA ILE A 105 10.33 -3.83 25.96
C ILE A 105 10.63 -2.76 24.91
N ASN A 106 11.17 -3.19 23.77
CA ASN A 106 11.45 -2.31 22.65
C ASN A 106 10.27 -2.28 21.66
N ILE A 107 9.88 -1.09 21.24
CA ILE A 107 8.81 -0.87 20.26
C ILE A 107 9.41 -0.25 18.99
N LEU A 108 8.92 -0.69 17.84
CA LEU A 108 9.31 -0.15 16.55
C LEU A 108 8.53 1.13 16.28
N ILE A 109 9.23 2.21 15.98
CA ILE A 109 8.65 3.50 15.60
C ILE A 109 8.65 3.60 14.08
N PHE A 110 7.52 4.03 13.55
CA PHE A 110 7.32 4.28 12.13
C PHE A 110 7.29 5.77 11.87
N TRP A 111 7.84 6.19 10.74
CA TRP A 111 7.65 7.56 10.25
C TRP A 111 6.22 7.71 9.77
N GLY A 112 5.39 8.46 10.49
CA GLY A 112 3.97 8.66 10.14
C GLY A 112 3.74 9.62 8.97
N GLY A 113 4.68 10.53 8.69
CA GLY A 113 4.57 11.52 7.62
C GLY A 113 5.39 12.79 7.91
N PRO A 114 5.37 13.79 7.01
CA PRO A 114 6.24 14.97 7.11
C PRO A 114 5.69 16.11 8.00
N VAL A 115 4.42 16.03 8.43
CA VAL A 115 3.71 17.18 9.01
C VAL A 115 4.05 17.37 10.50
N ASN A 116 3.56 16.50 11.38
CA ASN A 116 3.76 16.61 12.83
C ASN A 116 4.82 15.64 13.34
N VAL A 117 6.08 15.85 12.94
CA VAL A 117 7.20 14.92 13.25
C VAL A 117 7.56 14.79 14.74
N LYS A 118 6.97 15.63 15.61
CA LYS A 118 7.18 15.59 17.07
C LYS A 118 6.01 14.96 17.83
N GLU A 119 4.95 14.58 17.13
CA GLU A 119 3.77 13.95 17.72
C GLU A 119 3.77 12.45 17.43
N ILE A 120 3.23 11.68 18.37
CA ILE A 120 3.09 10.23 18.30
C ILE A 120 1.59 9.92 18.33
N PHE A 121 1.15 9.04 17.44
CA PHE A 121 -0.23 8.60 17.28
C PHE A 121 -0.37 7.12 17.63
#